data_AF-W9QQV0-F1
#
_entry.id   AF-W9QQV0-F1
#
_cell.length_a   1.000
_cell.length_b   1.000
_cell.length_c   1.000
_cell.angle_alpha   90.00
_cell.angle_beta   90.00
_cell.angle_gamma   90.00
#
_symmetry.space_group_name_H-M   'P 1'
#
loop_
_entity.id
_entity.type
_entity.pdbx_description
1 polymer ?
#
loop_
_entity_poly.entity_id
_entity_poly.type
_entity_poly.pdbx_seq_one_letter_code
_entity_poly.pdbx_strand_id
1 'polypeptide(L)'
;MEVNLGVGGEDFWEVEDDDVAYNSDTWRHQRGSVSGFVRKSMAHYQGEDADYAVDEYDMEDVDDDMDDEFRDRDIGSSDSDIDEFEFSNSKIADTTAVQARGGKDIQGIPWERLSITREKYRQTRLEQYKNYENIPHSGEGSGKDCKITEKGSTYYEFRRNARSVKSTILHFQLRNLVWATSKHDVYLMSHSSVIHWSSLALAKSEVLNVSGHVAPSEKHPGSLLEGFSQTQVSTLAVKDKLLVAGGFQGELICKHLDRPGVSYCSKTTYDDNAITNAVEIYASRSGAVHFTSSNNDCGVRDFDMEKFQLSNHFRFPWPVNHTSLSPNGKLLVIVGDNPDGMVVDSQTGKTVMPLCGHLDFSFASSWHPDGVTFATGNQDKTCQIWDVRNLSRSVAVLKGNFGAIRSLRYTSDGCYLAMAEPADFVHVYDVKSGYEKEQEIDFFGEISGISFSPDTESLFIGVWDRTYGSLLEYGRHRNYTYLDSLI
;
A
#
# COMPACT_ATOMS: atom_id res chain seq x y z
N MET A 1 -76.25 -18.06 17.66
CA MET A 1 -74.79 -18.25 17.77
C MET A 1 -74.20 -17.59 16.54
N GLU A 2 -74.03 -16.28 16.66
CA GLU A 2 -73.62 -15.40 15.58
C GLU A 2 -72.14 -15.09 15.69
N VAL A 3 -71.56 -14.96 14.52
CA VAL A 3 -70.20 -14.53 14.20
C VAL A 3 -69.99 -13.12 14.77
N ASN A 4 -68.87 -12.87 15.43
CA ASN A 4 -68.45 -11.51 15.75
C ASN A 4 -66.96 -11.32 15.45
N LEU A 5 -66.71 -10.29 14.66
CA LEU A 5 -65.41 -9.72 14.28
C LEU A 5 -64.79 -9.02 15.49
N GLY A 6 -63.47 -9.13 15.66
CA GLY A 6 -62.70 -8.39 16.64
C GLY A 6 -61.37 -7.94 16.04
N VAL A 7 -61.28 -6.64 15.75
CA VAL A 7 -60.08 -5.88 15.43
C VAL A 7 -59.50 -5.34 16.73
N GLY A 8 -58.17 -5.27 16.86
CA GLY A 8 -57.49 -4.35 17.75
C GLY A 8 -56.46 -4.99 18.68
N GLY A 9 -55.19 -4.63 18.50
CA GLY A 9 -54.09 -4.97 19.40
C GLY A 9 -52.74 -4.97 18.70
N GLU A 10 -52.25 -3.79 18.32
CA GLU A 10 -50.84 -3.56 18.02
C GLU A 10 -50.09 -3.56 19.36
N ASP A 11 -49.29 -4.61 19.61
CA ASP A 11 -48.29 -4.59 20.69
C ASP A 11 -46.97 -4.08 20.11
N PHE A 12 -46.72 -2.80 20.36
CA PHE A 12 -45.42 -2.16 20.28
C PHE A 12 -44.47 -2.83 21.27
N TRP A 13 -43.39 -3.41 20.77
CA TRP A 13 -42.17 -3.57 21.54
C TRP A 13 -41.16 -2.55 21.01
N GLU A 14 -41.03 -1.45 21.76
CA GLU A 14 -39.87 -0.58 21.73
C GLU A 14 -38.65 -1.46 22.06
N VAL A 15 -37.76 -1.61 21.08
CA VAL A 15 -36.38 -2.02 21.35
C VAL A 15 -35.60 -0.72 21.49
N GLU A 16 -35.10 -0.49 22.69
CA GLU A 16 -34.26 0.64 23.05
C GLU A 16 -33.08 0.73 22.08
N ASP A 17 -32.96 1.88 21.41
CA ASP A 17 -31.76 2.29 20.68
C ASP A 17 -30.63 2.48 21.70
N ASP A 18 -29.75 1.49 21.83
CA ASP A 18 -28.46 1.69 22.47
C ASP A 18 -27.58 2.53 21.53
N ASP A 19 -27.56 3.83 21.79
CA ASP A 19 -26.62 4.82 21.27
C ASP A 19 -25.18 4.36 21.56
N VAL A 20 -24.57 3.61 20.65
CA VAL A 20 -23.12 3.43 20.60
C VAL A 20 -22.54 4.71 20.01
N ALA A 21 -22.19 5.64 20.90
CA ALA A 21 -21.43 6.83 20.56
C ALA A 21 -20.10 6.43 19.90
N TYR A 22 -20.00 6.65 18.58
CA TYR A 22 -18.75 6.59 17.83
C TYR A 22 -17.83 7.70 18.34
N ASN A 23 -16.81 7.32 19.10
CA ASN A 23 -15.82 8.25 19.59
C ASN A 23 -14.86 8.58 18.45
N SER A 24 -15.12 9.67 17.73
CA SER A 24 -14.26 10.22 16.68
C SER A 24 -13.06 11.02 17.25
N ASP A 25 -12.48 10.56 18.36
CA ASP A 25 -11.40 11.21 19.09
C ASP A 25 -10.19 10.26 19.19
N THR A 26 -9.49 10.04 18.07
CA THR A 26 -8.17 9.38 18.05
C THR A 26 -7.01 10.33 17.77
N TRP A 27 -7.23 11.65 17.85
CA TRP A 27 -6.15 12.66 17.73
C TRP A 27 -6.20 13.79 18.77
N ARG A 28 -6.84 13.57 19.93
CA ARG A 28 -6.81 14.50 21.07
C ARG A 28 -6.70 13.74 22.40
N HIS A 29 -5.51 13.28 22.79
CA HIS A 29 -5.09 13.21 24.21
C HIS A 29 -3.64 12.68 24.34
N GLN A 30 -2.66 13.57 24.23
CA GLN A 30 -1.39 13.46 24.95
C GLN A 30 -0.92 14.86 25.35
N ARG A 31 -1.34 15.34 26.53
CA ARG A 31 -0.60 16.35 27.30
C ARG A 31 -0.60 15.90 28.75
N GLY A 32 0.52 15.31 29.16
CA GLY A 32 0.80 14.93 30.54
C GLY A 32 1.05 16.16 31.41
N SER A 33 0.42 16.14 32.58
CA SER A 33 0.53 17.08 33.68
C SER A 33 1.96 17.20 34.23
N VAL A 34 2.45 18.43 34.42
CA VAL A 34 3.41 18.76 35.49
C VAL A 34 2.83 19.91 36.31
N SER A 35 2.58 19.63 37.59
CA SER A 35 2.06 20.57 38.58
C SER A 35 3.17 21.41 39.21
N GLY A 36 2.90 22.72 39.38
CA GLY A 36 3.35 23.47 40.57
C GLY A 36 4.23 24.70 40.30
N PHE A 37 3.64 25.90 40.25
CA PHE A 37 3.64 26.88 41.35
C PHE A 37 2.90 28.17 40.95
N VAL A 38 2.21 28.75 41.94
CA VAL A 38 1.24 29.86 41.84
C VAL A 38 1.93 31.23 41.90
N ARG A 39 1.47 32.20 41.07
CA ARG A 39 1.10 33.57 41.53
C ARG A 39 0.34 34.40 40.48
N LYS A 40 -0.68 35.11 41.00
CA LYS A 40 -1.71 35.97 40.37
C LYS A 40 -1.18 37.14 39.53
N SER A 41 -1.91 37.56 38.48
CA SER A 41 -2.71 38.82 38.48
C SER A 41 -3.36 39.19 37.12
N MET A 42 -4.68 39.40 37.18
CA MET A 42 -5.61 40.29 36.43
C MET A 42 -5.27 40.94 35.06
N ALA A 43 -6.19 40.67 34.11
CA ALA A 43 -6.98 41.57 33.24
C ALA A 43 -6.29 42.49 32.19
N HIS A 44 -6.58 42.27 30.90
CA HIS A 44 -7.53 43.09 30.11
C HIS A 44 -7.71 42.54 28.67
N TYR A 45 -8.89 42.81 28.11
CA TYR A 45 -9.40 42.39 26.80
C TYR A 45 -8.84 43.25 25.63
N GLN A 46 -8.82 42.60 24.45
CA GLN A 46 -8.93 43.11 23.07
C GLN A 46 -7.67 43.63 22.33
N GLY A 47 -7.29 42.85 21.29
CA GLY A 47 -6.96 43.36 19.95
C GLY A 47 -5.61 42.92 19.38
N GLU A 48 -5.59 41.81 18.63
CA GLU A 48 -4.51 41.34 17.73
C GLU A 48 -5.25 40.72 16.53
N ASP A 49 -5.09 41.03 15.23
CA ASP A 49 -3.96 41.45 14.39
C ASP A 49 -2.66 40.73 14.71
N ALA A 50 -2.38 39.69 13.90
CA ALA A 50 -1.11 39.37 13.25
C ALA A 50 -0.73 37.88 13.27
N ASP A 51 -0.22 37.49 12.10
CA ASP A 51 0.85 36.51 11.86
C ASP A 51 0.52 35.00 11.85
N TYR A 52 0.50 34.51 10.61
CA TYR A 52 0.59 33.12 10.21
C TYR A 52 1.90 32.49 10.73
N ALA A 53 1.77 31.60 11.70
CA ALA A 53 2.80 30.62 12.03
C ALA A 53 2.56 29.37 11.18
N VAL A 54 3.56 29.02 10.37
CA VAL A 54 3.70 27.72 9.74
C VAL A 54 4.17 26.77 10.83
N ASP A 55 3.32 25.83 11.24
CA ASP A 55 3.74 24.79 12.18
C ASP A 55 4.68 23.83 11.43
N GLU A 56 5.99 24.01 11.68
CA GLU A 56 7.02 22.99 11.44
C GLU A 56 6.64 21.76 12.28
N TYR A 57 6.33 20.66 11.60
CA TYR A 57 6.22 19.36 12.24
C TYR A 57 7.64 18.89 12.60
N ASP A 58 7.99 19.01 13.88
CA ASP A 58 9.12 18.28 14.47
C ASP A 58 8.84 16.78 14.33
N MET A 59 9.46 16.19 13.32
CA MET A 59 9.63 14.76 13.20
C MET A 59 10.61 14.36 14.30
N GLU A 60 10.13 13.76 15.38
CA GLU A 60 10.99 12.86 16.15
C GLU A 60 11.29 11.68 15.23
N ASP A 61 12.45 11.75 14.58
CA ASP A 61 13.11 10.60 14.00
C ASP A 61 13.06 9.50 15.06
N VAL A 62 12.31 8.43 14.78
CA VAL A 62 12.51 7.17 15.47
C VAL A 62 13.82 6.62 14.90
N ASP A 63 14.91 7.24 15.34
CA ASP A 63 16.23 6.67 15.26
C ASP A 63 16.15 5.30 15.95
N ASP A 64 16.65 4.28 15.25
CA ASP A 64 16.96 3.01 15.88
C ASP A 64 17.96 3.29 17.01
N ASP A 65 17.50 3.20 18.26
CA ASP A 65 18.31 3.13 19.49
C ASP A 65 19.21 1.87 19.46
N MET A 66 20.17 1.84 18.55
CA MET A 66 21.14 0.77 18.35
C MET A 66 22.56 1.32 18.15
N ASP A 67 22.84 2.54 18.63
CA ASP A 67 24.18 3.14 18.61
C ASP A 67 24.72 3.58 19.99
N ASP A 68 23.99 3.38 21.09
CA ASP A 68 24.36 3.94 22.40
C ASP A 68 25.08 2.98 23.38
N GLU A 69 25.43 1.76 22.99
CA GLU A 69 26.13 0.79 23.87
C GLU A 69 27.65 0.63 23.62
N PHE A 70 28.27 1.53 22.85
CA PHE A 70 29.72 1.48 22.60
C PHE A 70 30.43 2.80 22.87
N ARG A 71 30.37 3.33 24.10
CA ARG A 71 31.34 4.34 24.58
C ARG A 71 31.38 4.41 26.11
N ASP A 72 32.16 3.51 26.70
CA ASP A 72 32.61 3.70 28.08
C ASP A 72 34.11 3.39 28.19
N ARG A 73 34.94 4.43 28.02
CA ARG A 73 36.18 4.72 28.79
C ARG A 73 36.98 5.92 28.26
N ASP A 74 36.92 6.98 29.05
CA ASP A 74 37.97 7.94 29.45
C ASP A 74 38.80 8.76 28.43
N ILE A 75 38.50 10.06 28.47
CA ILE A 75 39.37 11.24 28.64
C ILE A 75 40.37 11.60 27.51
N GLY A 76 40.07 12.71 26.83
CA GLY A 76 41.09 13.54 26.15
C GLY A 76 40.52 14.50 25.10
N SER A 77 40.14 15.71 25.53
CA SER A 77 39.77 16.87 24.70
C SER A 77 40.71 17.09 23.50
N SER A 78 40.15 17.12 22.28
CA SER A 78 40.62 17.96 21.17
C SER A 78 39.57 17.98 20.06
N ASP A 79 39.02 19.16 19.76
CA ASP A 79 38.25 19.45 18.55
C ASP A 79 39.12 19.18 17.31
N SER A 80 38.77 18.16 16.53
CA SER A 80 38.98 18.06 15.07
C SER A 80 38.58 16.66 14.57
N ASP A 81 37.73 16.65 13.54
CA ASP A 81 37.53 15.56 12.59
C ASP A 81 36.79 14.30 13.11
N ILE A 82 35.46 14.39 13.15
CA ILE A 82 34.62 13.19 12.99
C ILE A 82 34.49 12.97 11.48
N ASP A 83 35.20 11.96 10.99
CA ASP A 83 35.14 11.46 9.63
C ASP A 83 33.70 11.02 9.28
N GLU A 84 32.96 11.94 8.68
CA GLU A 84 31.89 11.66 7.74
C GLU A 84 32.50 10.74 6.67
N PHE A 85 32.23 9.44 6.72
CA PHE A 85 32.68 8.51 5.69
C PHE A 85 31.99 8.87 4.38
N GLU A 86 32.61 9.81 3.65
CA GLU A 86 32.33 10.13 2.27
C GLU A 86 32.39 8.83 1.46
N PHE A 87 31.23 8.28 1.08
CA PHE A 87 31.13 7.54 -0.18
C PHE A 87 31.37 8.53 -1.31
N SER A 88 32.63 8.91 -1.47
CA SER A 88 33.16 9.69 -2.56
C SER A 88 32.79 9.01 -3.88
N ASN A 89 31.85 9.61 -4.61
CA ASN A 89 31.67 9.56 -6.07
C ASN A 89 31.77 8.21 -6.83
N SER A 90 31.76 7.06 -6.17
CA SER A 90 31.57 5.77 -6.82
C SER A 90 30.08 5.59 -7.05
N LYS A 91 29.64 5.59 -8.31
CA LYS A 91 28.25 5.25 -8.67
C LYS A 91 27.88 3.96 -7.95
N ILE A 92 26.88 4.01 -7.07
CA ILE A 92 26.34 2.81 -6.42
C ILE A 92 25.93 1.86 -7.54
N ALA A 93 26.66 0.75 -7.66
CA ALA A 93 26.53 -0.14 -8.79
C ALA A 93 25.32 -1.07 -8.61
N ASP A 94 24.52 -1.20 -9.66
CA ASP A 94 23.48 -2.22 -9.77
C ASP A 94 24.06 -3.62 -9.50
N THR A 95 23.22 -4.51 -8.98
CA THR A 95 23.55 -5.94 -8.88
C THR A 95 22.83 -6.69 -10.00
N THR A 96 23.60 -7.45 -10.79
CA THR A 96 23.07 -8.30 -11.88
C THR A 96 22.82 -9.72 -11.39
N ALA A 97 21.95 -10.46 -12.08
CA ALA A 97 21.72 -11.89 -11.79
C ALA A 97 23.00 -12.74 -11.83
N VAL A 98 23.96 -12.42 -12.71
CA VAL A 98 25.23 -13.14 -12.80
C VAL A 98 26.06 -12.95 -11.53
N GLN A 99 26.12 -11.71 -11.02
CA GLN A 99 26.82 -11.42 -9.77
C GLN A 99 26.11 -12.07 -8.58
N ALA A 100 24.77 -12.02 -8.54
CA ALA A 100 23.99 -12.64 -7.47
C ALA A 100 24.21 -14.15 -7.41
N ARG A 101 24.17 -14.85 -8.56
CA ARG A 101 24.52 -16.28 -8.64
C ARG A 101 25.98 -16.57 -8.28
N GLY A 102 26.86 -15.58 -8.41
CA GLY A 102 28.24 -15.64 -7.95
C GLY A 102 28.43 -15.40 -6.45
N GLY A 103 27.34 -15.27 -5.68
CA GLY A 103 27.37 -15.08 -4.23
C GLY A 103 27.33 -13.62 -3.77
N LYS A 104 27.23 -12.65 -4.69
CA LYS A 104 27.00 -11.25 -4.31
C LYS A 104 25.57 -11.09 -3.78
N ASP A 105 25.39 -10.37 -2.69
CA ASP A 105 24.07 -10.02 -2.18
C ASP A 105 23.24 -9.27 -3.26
N ILE A 106 21.94 -9.59 -3.38
CA ILE A 106 21.05 -9.00 -4.41
C ILE A 106 20.88 -7.48 -4.26
N GLN A 107 21.01 -6.96 -3.05
CA GLN A 107 21.05 -5.53 -2.76
C GLN A 107 22.46 -4.94 -2.90
N GLY A 108 23.47 -5.79 -2.99
CA GLY A 108 24.87 -5.39 -3.02
C GLY A 108 25.37 -4.95 -1.65
N ILE A 109 24.73 -5.42 -0.57
CA ILE A 109 25.20 -5.22 0.80
C ILE A 109 26.53 -5.97 0.97
N PRO A 110 27.65 -5.29 1.32
CA PRO A 110 28.95 -5.92 1.42
C PRO A 110 29.12 -6.58 2.80
N TRP A 111 28.36 -7.64 3.06
CA TRP A 111 28.35 -8.36 4.35
C TRP A 111 29.75 -8.77 4.82
N GLU A 112 30.66 -9.07 3.89
CA GLU A 112 32.06 -9.42 4.19
C GLU A 112 32.89 -8.27 4.76
N ARG A 113 32.43 -7.02 4.60
CA ARG A 113 33.05 -5.81 5.16
C ARG A 113 32.37 -5.32 6.43
N LEU A 114 31.23 -5.91 6.78
CA LEU A 114 30.46 -5.57 7.98
C LEU A 114 30.87 -6.48 9.13
N SER A 115 30.66 -6.01 10.36
CA SER A 115 30.90 -6.79 11.59
C SER A 115 29.78 -7.80 11.88
N ILE A 116 28.75 -7.86 11.04
CA ILE A 116 27.56 -8.71 11.19
C ILE A 116 27.32 -9.50 9.90
N THR A 117 26.92 -10.76 10.03
CA THR A 117 26.51 -11.57 8.87
C THR A 117 25.06 -11.27 8.49
N ARG A 118 24.70 -11.59 7.24
CA ARG A 118 23.32 -11.46 6.76
C ARG A 118 22.32 -12.19 7.65
N GLU A 119 22.65 -13.41 8.06
CA GLU A 119 21.79 -14.27 8.87
C GLU A 119 21.58 -13.68 10.26
N LYS A 120 22.65 -13.19 10.89
CA LYS A 120 22.57 -12.55 12.21
C LYS A 120 21.75 -11.26 12.12
N TYR A 121 21.95 -10.45 11.08
CA TYR A 121 21.15 -9.24 10.87
C TYR A 121 19.67 -9.57 10.65
N ARG A 122 19.35 -10.58 9.82
CA ARG A 122 17.98 -11.09 9.62
C ARG A 122 17.35 -11.56 10.93
N GLN A 123 18.07 -12.31 11.75
CA GLN A 123 17.58 -12.77 13.04
C GLN A 123 17.25 -11.59 13.95
N THR A 124 18.18 -10.64 14.10
CA THR A 124 17.96 -9.42 14.89
C THR A 124 16.76 -8.62 14.36
N ARG A 125 16.61 -8.51 13.03
CA ARG A 125 15.47 -7.84 12.40
C ARG A 125 14.13 -8.49 12.76
N LEU A 126 14.06 -9.82 12.78
CA LEU A 126 12.85 -10.56 13.18
C LEU A 126 12.54 -10.43 14.68
N GLU A 127 13.56 -10.36 15.53
CA GLU A 127 13.41 -10.22 16.97
C GLU A 127 13.00 -8.80 17.40
N GLN A 128 13.48 -7.78 16.69
CA GLN A 128 13.26 -6.37 17.04
C GLN A 128 12.04 -5.76 16.35
N TYR A 129 11.65 -6.25 15.19
CA TYR A 129 10.53 -5.66 14.45
C TYR A 129 9.22 -5.77 15.24
N LYS A 130 8.58 -4.63 15.47
CA LYS A 130 7.26 -4.54 16.08
C LYS A 130 6.24 -4.19 15.01
N ASN A 131 5.32 -5.12 14.76
CA ASN A 131 4.16 -4.83 13.92
C ASN A 131 3.30 -3.80 14.62
N TYR A 132 2.95 -2.74 13.90
CA TYR A 132 1.88 -1.84 14.33
C TYR A 132 0.56 -2.65 14.37
N GLU A 133 -0.31 -2.40 15.33
CA GLU A 133 -1.61 -3.08 15.42
C GLU A 133 -2.64 -2.01 15.81
N ASN A 134 -3.72 -1.88 15.05
CA ASN A 134 -4.81 -1.00 15.45
C ASN A 134 -5.64 -1.68 16.54
N ILE A 135 -5.72 -3.02 16.49
CA ILE A 135 -6.37 -3.84 17.50
C ILE A 135 -5.28 -4.64 18.24
N PRO A 136 -5.06 -4.38 19.55
CA PRO A 136 -4.00 -5.04 20.30
C PRO A 136 -4.08 -6.57 20.23
N HIS A 137 -2.93 -7.22 20.02
CA HIS A 137 -2.77 -8.67 19.94
C HIS A 137 -3.41 -9.33 18.71
N SER A 138 -3.79 -8.56 17.70
CA SER A 138 -4.41 -9.09 16.48
C SER A 138 -3.48 -10.06 15.74
N GLY A 139 -2.18 -9.75 15.65
CA GLY A 139 -1.20 -10.60 14.97
C GLY A 139 -0.87 -11.89 15.72
N GLU A 140 -0.99 -11.91 17.05
CA GLU A 140 -0.85 -13.13 17.84
C GLU A 140 -2.11 -14.01 17.75
N GLY A 141 -3.29 -13.37 17.67
CA GLY A 141 -4.59 -14.04 17.58
C GLY A 141 -4.82 -14.74 16.24
N SER A 142 -4.37 -14.15 15.13
CA SER A 142 -4.64 -14.61 13.76
C SER A 142 -3.87 -15.87 13.35
N GLY A 143 -2.78 -16.18 14.07
CA GLY A 143 -1.82 -17.22 13.69
C GLY A 143 -2.30 -18.67 13.86
N LYS A 144 -3.45 -18.92 14.49
CA LYS A 144 -3.87 -20.27 14.92
C LYS A 144 -4.39 -21.17 13.79
N ASP A 145 -5.00 -20.58 12.76
CA ASP A 145 -5.63 -21.30 11.65
C ASP A 145 -4.92 -21.04 10.30
N CYS A 146 -3.66 -20.59 10.36
CA CYS A 146 -2.85 -20.34 9.18
C CYS A 146 -2.47 -21.65 8.48
N LYS A 147 -2.56 -21.64 7.15
CA LYS A 147 -2.13 -22.73 6.29
C LYS A 147 -0.62 -22.91 6.41
N ILE A 148 -0.18 -24.15 6.58
CA ILE A 148 1.25 -24.50 6.53
C ILE A 148 1.68 -24.55 5.06
N THR A 149 2.79 -23.90 4.74
CA THR A 149 3.31 -23.75 3.38
C THR A 149 4.66 -24.43 3.24
N GLU A 150 4.88 -25.06 2.09
CA GLU A 150 6.17 -25.62 1.68
C GLU A 150 7.01 -24.50 1.05
N LYS A 151 7.97 -23.99 1.83
CA LYS A 151 8.94 -22.99 1.36
C LYS A 151 10.00 -23.64 0.45
N GLY A 152 10.56 -22.83 -0.45
CA GLY A 152 11.69 -23.22 -1.32
C GLY A 152 11.33 -23.39 -2.79
N SER A 153 10.10 -23.07 -3.19
CA SER A 153 9.75 -22.96 -4.60
C SER A 153 10.42 -21.75 -5.24
N THR A 154 10.66 -21.78 -6.55
CA THR A 154 11.19 -20.65 -7.31
C THR A 154 10.33 -20.42 -8.56
N TYR A 155 9.42 -19.45 -8.47
CA TYR A 155 8.51 -19.06 -9.54
C TYR A 155 9.01 -17.84 -10.31
N TYR A 156 9.77 -16.97 -9.66
CA TYR A 156 10.37 -15.75 -10.20
C TYR A 156 11.83 -15.65 -9.77
N GLU A 157 12.75 -15.62 -10.72
CA GLU A 157 14.19 -15.55 -10.46
C GLU A 157 14.70 -14.12 -10.50
N PHE A 158 15.62 -13.77 -9.60
CA PHE A 158 16.27 -12.47 -9.58
C PHE A 158 16.96 -12.16 -10.91
N ARG A 159 16.65 -11.00 -11.50
CA ARG A 159 17.24 -10.50 -12.75
C ARG A 159 18.21 -9.37 -12.49
N ARG A 160 17.78 -8.39 -11.71
CA ARG A 160 18.53 -7.16 -11.50
C ARG A 160 18.04 -6.44 -10.26
N ASN A 161 18.96 -5.70 -9.65
CA ASN A 161 18.64 -4.62 -8.74
C ASN A 161 19.14 -3.29 -9.30
N ALA A 162 18.21 -2.39 -9.65
CA ALA A 162 18.51 -1.04 -10.14
C ALA A 162 18.63 -0.06 -8.96
N ARG A 163 19.87 0.18 -8.48
CA ARG A 163 20.16 1.05 -7.31
C ARG A 163 19.99 2.53 -7.61
N SER A 164 19.98 2.90 -8.89
CA SER A 164 19.70 4.27 -9.36
C SER A 164 18.20 4.63 -9.34
N VAL A 165 17.33 3.65 -9.13
CA VAL A 165 15.87 3.78 -9.14
C VAL A 165 15.35 3.58 -7.73
N LYS A 166 15.21 4.68 -6.98
CA LYS A 166 14.82 4.65 -5.56
C LYS A 166 13.36 5.05 -5.42
N SER A 167 12.52 4.16 -4.87
CA SER A 167 11.15 4.53 -4.53
C SER A 167 11.10 5.39 -3.27
N THR A 168 10.04 6.18 -3.11
CA THR A 168 9.77 6.96 -1.89
C THR A 168 8.38 6.61 -1.36
N ILE A 169 8.28 6.45 -0.05
CA ILE A 169 7.02 6.23 0.67
C ILE A 169 6.84 7.41 1.63
N LEU A 170 5.63 7.98 1.69
CA LEU A 170 5.30 9.05 2.63
C LEU A 170 4.33 8.58 3.73
N HIS A 171 3.62 7.48 3.50
CA HIS A 171 2.68 6.92 4.47
C HIS A 171 3.15 5.55 4.93
N PHE A 172 3.20 5.30 6.24
CA PHE A 172 3.69 4.02 6.77
C PHE A 172 2.76 2.83 6.50
N GLN A 173 1.52 3.04 6.02
CA GLN A 173 0.57 1.97 5.64
C GLN A 173 0.35 1.76 4.13
N LEU A 174 0.42 2.79 3.29
CA LEU A 174 -0.04 2.71 1.90
C LEU A 174 1.10 2.31 0.95
N ARG A 175 0.92 1.25 0.15
CA ARG A 175 1.99 0.58 -0.65
C ARG A 175 1.65 0.36 -2.14
N ASN A 176 0.80 1.20 -2.71
CA ASN A 176 0.43 1.11 -4.14
C ASN A 176 1.23 2.09 -5.01
N LEU A 177 2.57 2.07 -4.91
CA LEU A 177 3.45 3.07 -5.55
C LEU A 177 4.34 2.51 -6.66
N VAL A 178 4.13 1.26 -7.08
CA VAL A 178 4.90 0.59 -8.16
C VAL A 178 3.93 -0.08 -9.13
N TRP A 179 4.05 0.23 -10.42
CA TRP A 179 3.15 -0.29 -11.47
C TRP A 179 3.88 -0.62 -12.75
N ALA A 180 3.85 -1.89 -13.14
CA ALA A 180 4.38 -2.37 -14.40
C ALA A 180 3.31 -2.34 -15.50
N THR A 181 3.65 -1.80 -16.66
CA THR A 181 2.81 -1.82 -17.87
C THR A 181 3.31 -2.82 -18.91
N SER A 182 4.56 -3.26 -18.77
CA SER A 182 5.16 -4.35 -19.53
C SER A 182 6.22 -5.03 -18.66
N LYS A 183 6.81 -6.13 -19.12
CA LYS A 183 7.98 -6.73 -18.45
C LYS A 183 9.23 -5.85 -18.44
N HIS A 184 9.19 -4.73 -19.16
CA HIS A 184 10.29 -3.78 -19.27
C HIS A 184 9.96 -2.40 -18.71
N ASP A 185 8.69 -2.03 -18.58
CA ASP A 185 8.27 -0.67 -18.27
C ASP A 185 7.53 -0.63 -16.95
N VAL A 186 8.11 0.09 -15.99
CA VAL A 186 7.58 0.24 -14.63
C VAL A 186 7.59 1.69 -14.21
N TYR A 187 6.52 2.08 -13.53
CA TYR A 187 6.28 3.42 -13.02
C TYR A 187 6.28 3.38 -11.51
N LEU A 188 6.93 4.35 -10.90
CA LEU A 188 7.01 4.43 -9.44
C LEU A 188 7.19 5.85 -8.94
N MET A 189 6.78 6.08 -7.70
CA MET A 189 7.08 7.34 -7.00
C MET A 189 8.53 7.37 -6.55
N SER A 190 9.25 8.44 -6.90
CA SER A 190 10.60 8.76 -6.44
C SER A 190 10.64 10.23 -6.04
N HIS A 191 10.83 10.49 -4.75
CA HIS A 191 10.66 11.81 -4.14
C HIS A 191 9.30 12.41 -4.52
N SER A 192 9.29 13.58 -5.14
CA SER A 192 8.08 14.27 -5.61
C SER A 192 7.79 14.04 -7.09
N SER A 193 8.30 12.96 -7.69
CA SER A 193 8.11 12.67 -9.11
C SER A 193 7.66 11.23 -9.34
N VAL A 194 6.71 11.04 -10.25
CA VAL A 194 6.49 9.74 -10.88
C VAL A 194 7.55 9.57 -11.95
N ILE A 195 8.36 8.51 -11.81
CA ILE A 195 9.38 8.13 -12.79
C ILE A 195 8.92 6.90 -13.55
N HIS A 196 9.25 6.84 -14.83
CA HIS A 196 9.22 5.64 -15.66
C HIS A 196 10.62 5.07 -15.72
N TRP A 197 10.77 3.78 -15.42
CA TRP A 197 11.98 3.01 -15.62
C TRP A 197 11.77 2.00 -16.74
N SER A 198 12.71 1.97 -17.69
CA SER A 198 12.77 0.94 -18.72
C SER A 198 13.92 -0.03 -18.43
N SER A 199 13.63 -1.28 -18.08
CA SER A 199 14.65 -2.32 -17.89
C SER A 199 15.34 -2.74 -19.19
N LEU A 200 14.70 -2.45 -20.34
CA LEU A 200 15.28 -2.67 -21.66
C LEU A 200 16.31 -1.58 -22.01
N ALA A 201 15.95 -0.30 -21.82
CA ALA A 201 16.84 0.82 -22.15
C ALA A 201 17.83 1.15 -21.02
N LEU A 202 17.61 0.63 -19.82
CA LEU A 202 18.37 0.94 -18.60
C LEU A 202 18.40 2.45 -18.31
N ALA A 203 17.26 3.08 -18.54
CA ALA A 203 17.08 4.51 -18.39
C ALA A 203 15.78 4.79 -17.63
N LYS A 204 15.82 5.86 -16.84
CA LYS A 204 14.62 6.44 -16.23
C LYS A 204 14.29 7.78 -16.89
N SER A 205 13.00 8.08 -16.96
CA SER A 205 12.48 9.38 -17.38
C SER A 205 11.45 9.87 -16.37
N GLU A 206 11.35 11.19 -16.21
CA GLU A 206 10.34 11.80 -15.35
C GLU A 206 9.02 11.93 -16.13
N VAL A 207 7.92 11.45 -15.55
CA VAL A 207 6.60 11.40 -16.18
C VAL A 207 5.68 12.49 -15.64
N LEU A 208 5.75 12.74 -14.33
CA LEU A 208 4.96 13.74 -13.63
C LEU A 208 5.77 14.23 -12.42
N ASN A 209 5.97 15.54 -12.29
CA ASN A 209 6.59 16.15 -11.13
C ASN A 209 5.52 16.91 -10.34
N VAL A 210 5.29 16.51 -9.09
CA VAL A 210 4.30 17.10 -8.19
C VAL A 210 4.91 18.01 -7.13
N SER A 211 6.23 18.26 -7.17
CA SER A 211 6.85 19.26 -6.27
C SER A 211 6.42 20.69 -6.64
N GLY A 212 6.18 20.93 -7.93
CA GLY A 212 5.73 22.21 -8.45
C GLY A 212 4.22 22.32 -8.55
N HIS A 213 3.77 23.33 -9.30
CA HIS A 213 2.38 23.50 -9.66
C HIS A 213 2.00 22.55 -10.80
N VAL A 214 0.94 21.77 -10.60
CA VAL A 214 0.40 20.79 -11.54
C VAL A 214 -1.05 21.14 -11.83
N ALA A 215 -1.32 21.57 -13.06
CA ALA A 215 -2.68 21.89 -13.53
C ALA A 215 -3.04 21.12 -14.79
N PRO A 216 -4.34 20.82 -14.99
CA PRO A 216 -4.81 20.16 -16.20
C PRO A 216 -4.61 21.07 -17.42
N SER A 217 -4.05 20.48 -18.48
CA SER A 217 -3.87 21.13 -19.78
C SER A 217 -5.11 21.01 -20.68
N GLU A 218 -5.98 20.05 -20.37
CA GLU A 218 -7.25 19.82 -21.06
C GLU A 218 -8.41 20.40 -20.22
N LYS A 219 -9.47 20.84 -20.89
CA LYS A 219 -10.64 21.41 -20.23
C LYS A 219 -11.78 20.41 -20.26
N HIS A 220 -11.98 19.73 -19.14
CA HIS A 220 -13.09 18.79 -18.94
C HIS A 220 -14.02 19.30 -17.83
N PRO A 221 -15.33 18.99 -17.89
CA PRO A 221 -16.24 19.30 -16.78
C PRO A 221 -15.78 18.65 -15.48
N GLY A 222 -15.89 19.37 -14.35
CA GLY A 222 -15.43 18.87 -13.04
C GLY A 222 -13.92 18.95 -12.83
N SER A 223 -13.14 19.28 -13.86
CA SER A 223 -11.70 19.45 -13.72
C SER A 223 -11.38 20.69 -12.89
N LEU A 224 -10.55 20.52 -11.87
CA LEU A 224 -10.01 21.60 -11.06
C LEU A 224 -8.92 22.33 -11.84
N LEU A 225 -9.28 23.41 -12.54
CA LEU A 225 -8.39 24.11 -13.47
C LEU A 225 -7.22 24.84 -12.79
N GLU A 226 -7.38 25.21 -11.52
CA GLU A 226 -6.30 25.76 -10.71
C GLU A 226 -5.20 24.74 -10.41
N GLY A 227 -5.50 23.43 -10.50
CA GLY A 227 -4.54 22.38 -10.21
C GLY A 227 -4.17 22.28 -8.74
N PHE A 228 -3.00 21.73 -8.48
CA PHE A 228 -2.44 21.51 -7.14
C PHE A 228 -0.99 21.95 -7.09
N SER A 229 -0.45 22.14 -5.89
CA SER A 229 0.98 22.39 -5.68
C SER A 229 1.48 21.49 -4.57
N GLN A 230 2.72 21.01 -4.69
CA GLN A 230 3.38 20.23 -3.64
C GLN A 230 2.57 19.01 -3.18
N THR A 231 1.85 18.37 -4.11
CA THR A 231 1.01 17.21 -3.78
C THR A 231 1.86 16.07 -3.23
N GLN A 232 1.52 15.63 -2.03
CA GLN A 232 2.08 14.42 -1.45
C GLN A 232 1.30 13.23 -2.00
N VAL A 233 1.92 12.42 -2.86
CA VAL A 233 1.27 11.26 -3.48
C VAL A 233 1.25 10.10 -2.49
N SER A 234 0.04 9.61 -2.18
CA SER A 234 -0.21 8.44 -1.33
C SER A 234 -0.37 7.16 -2.13
N THR A 235 -0.80 7.26 -3.38
CA THR A 235 -1.12 6.09 -4.21
C THR A 235 -0.98 6.41 -5.69
N LEU A 236 -0.68 5.38 -6.48
CA LEU A 236 -0.52 5.46 -7.92
C LEU A 236 -1.30 4.31 -8.56
N ALA A 237 -1.77 4.48 -9.79
CA ALA A 237 -2.10 3.40 -10.69
C ALA A 237 -1.69 3.76 -12.11
N VAL A 238 -1.12 2.78 -12.82
CA VAL A 238 -0.80 2.91 -14.24
C VAL A 238 -1.31 1.69 -14.97
N LYS A 239 -2.15 1.93 -15.99
CA LYS A 239 -2.67 0.87 -16.84
C LYS A 239 -2.81 1.38 -18.27
N ASP A 240 -2.34 0.57 -19.21
CA ASP A 240 -2.24 0.93 -20.61
C ASP A 240 -1.48 2.26 -20.80
N LYS A 241 -2.21 3.35 -21.06
CA LYS A 241 -1.66 4.69 -21.27
C LYS A 241 -2.15 5.71 -20.26
N LEU A 242 -2.89 5.29 -19.23
CA LEU A 242 -3.41 6.18 -18.21
C LEU A 242 -2.63 6.00 -16.91
N LEU A 243 -2.17 7.13 -16.37
CA LEU A 243 -1.63 7.26 -15.03
C LEU A 243 -2.61 8.05 -14.18
N VAL A 244 -2.92 7.54 -12.99
CA VAL A 244 -3.69 8.24 -11.96
C VAL A 244 -2.85 8.28 -10.68
N ALA A 245 -2.61 9.46 -10.15
CA ALA A 245 -1.96 9.66 -8.85
C ALA A 245 -2.97 10.25 -7.86
N GLY A 246 -3.04 9.66 -6.66
CA GLY A 246 -3.86 10.11 -5.55
C GLY A 246 -3.01 10.77 -4.46
N GLY A 247 -3.51 11.86 -3.88
CA GLY A 247 -2.81 12.64 -2.86
C GLY A 247 -3.40 12.54 -1.45
N PHE A 248 -2.66 13.07 -0.47
CA PHE A 248 -3.04 13.10 0.94
C PHE A 248 -4.21 14.05 1.26
N GLN A 249 -4.48 15.04 0.40
CA GLN A 249 -5.57 16.01 0.58
C GLN A 249 -6.71 15.77 -0.43
N GLY A 250 -6.93 14.51 -0.81
CA GLY A 250 -7.98 14.10 -1.73
C GLY A 250 -7.70 14.43 -3.19
N GLU A 251 -6.48 14.82 -3.55
CA GLU A 251 -6.13 15.13 -4.94
C GLU A 251 -6.17 13.88 -5.81
N LEU A 252 -6.65 14.05 -7.04
CA LEU A 252 -6.56 13.09 -8.13
C LEU A 252 -5.96 13.80 -9.33
N ILE A 253 -4.82 13.28 -9.82
CA ILE A 253 -4.11 13.78 -10.99
C ILE A 253 -4.09 12.68 -12.05
N CYS A 254 -4.74 12.92 -13.18
CA CYS A 254 -4.85 11.97 -14.28
C CYS A 254 -4.03 12.45 -15.47
N LYS A 255 -3.12 11.60 -15.95
CA LYS A 255 -2.25 11.90 -17.09
C LYS A 255 -2.29 10.77 -18.10
N HIS A 256 -2.59 11.10 -19.36
CA HIS A 256 -2.30 10.21 -20.46
C HIS A 256 -0.80 10.24 -20.79
N LEU A 257 -0.20 9.06 -20.91
CA LEU A 257 1.23 8.86 -21.10
C LEU A 257 1.69 9.08 -22.55
N ASP A 258 0.78 9.00 -23.51
CA ASP A 258 1.06 9.18 -24.94
C ASP A 258 0.88 10.63 -25.43
N ARG A 259 0.62 11.57 -24.51
CA ARG A 259 0.49 13.00 -24.81
C ARG A 259 1.05 13.89 -23.69
N PRO A 260 1.48 15.13 -24.00
CA PRO A 260 2.05 16.04 -22.99
C PRO A 260 0.97 16.58 -22.04
N GLY A 261 1.41 17.05 -20.86
CA GLY A 261 0.54 17.69 -19.87
C GLY A 261 -0.27 16.70 -19.03
N VAL A 262 -0.99 17.26 -18.04
CA VAL A 262 -1.99 16.55 -17.25
C VAL A 262 -3.34 16.67 -17.95
N SER A 263 -4.10 15.59 -17.98
CA SER A 263 -5.39 15.54 -18.68
C SER A 263 -6.53 16.00 -17.77
N TYR A 264 -6.52 15.62 -16.50
CA TYR A 264 -7.60 15.94 -15.58
C TYR A 264 -7.10 16.01 -14.14
N CYS A 265 -7.61 16.98 -13.40
CA CYS A 265 -7.39 17.10 -11.95
C CYS A 265 -8.74 17.19 -11.25
N SER A 266 -8.89 16.53 -10.11
CA SER A 266 -10.09 16.64 -9.27
C SER A 266 -9.71 16.48 -7.81
N LYS A 267 -10.56 16.98 -6.92
CA LYS A 267 -10.47 16.70 -5.49
C LYS A 267 -11.64 15.80 -5.08
N THR A 268 -11.38 14.69 -4.40
CA THR A 268 -12.40 13.70 -4.01
C THR A 268 -13.28 14.21 -2.89
N THR A 269 -12.69 14.92 -1.94
CA THR A 269 -13.32 15.49 -0.76
C THR A 269 -12.49 16.66 -0.23
N TYR A 270 -13.13 17.54 0.53
CA TYR A 270 -12.48 18.68 1.20
C TYR A 270 -12.38 18.46 2.72
N ASP A 271 -12.70 17.26 3.20
CA ASP A 271 -12.57 16.90 4.60
C ASP A 271 -11.10 16.98 5.04
N ASP A 272 -10.86 17.28 6.32
CA ASP A 272 -9.50 17.35 6.86
C ASP A 272 -8.74 16.02 6.71
N ASN A 273 -9.48 14.90 6.70
CA ASN A 273 -8.97 13.55 6.50
C ASN A 273 -9.27 13.02 5.09
N ALA A 274 -8.74 13.69 4.07
CA ALA A 274 -9.09 13.46 2.66
C ALA A 274 -8.23 12.42 1.91
N ILE A 275 -7.30 11.72 2.58
CA ILE A 275 -6.27 10.89 1.91
C ILE A 275 -6.91 9.96 0.86
N THR A 276 -6.34 9.97 -0.34
CA THR A 276 -6.65 8.98 -1.37
C THR A 276 -5.82 7.73 -1.10
N ASN A 277 -6.43 6.73 -0.49
CA ASN A 277 -5.72 5.55 0.01
C ASN A 277 -5.33 4.58 -1.12
N ALA A 278 -6.23 4.37 -2.08
CA ALA A 278 -5.99 3.49 -3.22
C ALA A 278 -6.68 4.00 -4.48
N VAL A 279 -6.04 3.78 -5.62
CA VAL A 279 -6.63 3.96 -6.94
C VAL A 279 -6.47 2.69 -7.76
N GLU A 280 -7.50 2.29 -8.50
CA GLU A 280 -7.45 1.13 -9.39
C GLU A 280 -8.06 1.47 -10.75
N ILE A 281 -7.30 1.28 -11.83
CA ILE A 281 -7.76 1.53 -13.21
C ILE A 281 -8.30 0.24 -13.80
N TYR A 282 -9.50 0.32 -14.38
CA TYR A 282 -10.17 -0.83 -14.99
C TYR A 282 -10.95 -0.44 -16.24
N ALA A 283 -11.29 -1.44 -17.06
CA ALA A 283 -12.23 -1.25 -18.17
C ALA A 283 -13.62 -1.66 -17.68
N SER A 284 -14.59 -0.78 -17.83
CA SER A 284 -15.98 -1.07 -17.50
C SER A 284 -16.57 -2.11 -18.48
N ARG A 285 -17.82 -2.53 -18.24
CA ARG A 285 -18.47 -3.53 -19.12
C ARG A 285 -18.67 -3.04 -20.55
N SER A 286 -18.69 -1.73 -20.79
CA SER A 286 -18.74 -1.15 -22.13
C SER A 286 -17.37 -1.07 -22.80
N GLY A 287 -16.29 -1.36 -22.06
CA GLY A 287 -14.91 -1.14 -22.49
C GLY A 287 -14.39 0.27 -22.17
N ALA A 288 -15.23 1.16 -21.61
CA ALA A 288 -14.80 2.49 -21.21
C ALA A 288 -13.77 2.40 -20.07
N VAL A 289 -12.74 3.25 -20.12
CA VAL A 289 -11.72 3.29 -19.06
C VAL A 289 -12.29 4.02 -17.86
N HIS A 290 -12.24 3.37 -16.71
CA HIS A 290 -12.65 3.92 -15.43
C HIS A 290 -11.53 3.79 -14.41
N PHE A 291 -11.61 4.53 -13.31
CA PHE A 291 -10.85 4.21 -12.13
C PHE A 291 -11.68 4.37 -10.87
N THR A 292 -11.45 3.50 -9.89
CA THR A 292 -11.95 3.67 -8.53
C THR A 292 -10.94 4.43 -7.68
N SER A 293 -11.44 5.21 -6.72
CA SER A 293 -10.68 5.88 -5.68
C SER A 293 -11.26 5.50 -4.33
N SER A 294 -10.45 4.89 -3.48
CA SER A 294 -10.72 4.65 -2.06
C SER A 294 -10.18 5.80 -1.24
N ASN A 295 -10.99 6.38 -0.36
CA ASN A 295 -10.61 7.56 0.40
C ASN A 295 -10.82 7.37 1.90
N ASN A 296 -10.06 8.14 2.68
CA ASN A 296 -10.12 8.12 4.14
C ASN A 296 -11.41 8.74 4.69
N ASP A 297 -12.16 9.48 3.87
CA ASP A 297 -13.46 10.09 4.20
C ASP A 297 -14.65 9.11 4.17
N CYS A 298 -14.34 7.82 4.26
CA CYS A 298 -15.25 6.69 4.11
C CYS A 298 -15.88 6.56 2.70
N GLY A 299 -15.37 7.27 1.70
CA GLY A 299 -15.90 7.27 0.35
C GLY A 299 -15.18 6.32 -0.60
N VAL A 300 -15.94 5.73 -1.51
CA VAL A 300 -15.43 5.11 -2.74
C VAL A 300 -16.06 5.80 -3.93
N ARG A 301 -15.22 6.25 -4.86
CA ARG A 301 -15.64 7.03 -6.03
C ARG A 301 -15.20 6.32 -7.29
N ASP A 302 -16.06 6.28 -8.28
CA ASP A 302 -15.76 5.78 -9.62
C ASP A 302 -15.74 6.96 -10.59
N PHE A 303 -14.74 7.02 -11.47
CA PHE A 303 -14.60 8.06 -12.47
C PHE A 303 -14.59 7.45 -13.86
N ASP A 304 -15.45 7.97 -14.74
CA ASP A 304 -15.51 7.65 -16.17
C ASP A 304 -14.51 8.53 -16.92
N MET A 305 -13.47 7.94 -17.51
CA MET A 305 -12.39 8.66 -18.19
C MET A 305 -12.67 8.95 -19.67
N GLU A 306 -13.82 8.52 -20.21
CA GLU A 306 -14.31 9.02 -21.50
C GLU A 306 -15.01 10.37 -21.31
N LYS A 307 -15.67 10.55 -20.16
CA LYS A 307 -16.40 11.78 -19.81
C LYS A 307 -15.63 12.71 -18.86
N PHE A 308 -14.56 12.20 -18.24
CA PHE A 308 -13.78 12.86 -17.19
C PHE A 308 -14.66 13.33 -16.02
N GLN A 309 -15.54 12.44 -15.55
CA GLN A 309 -16.52 12.77 -14.53
C GLN A 309 -16.70 11.63 -13.53
N LEU A 310 -17.09 12.00 -12.31
CA LEU A 310 -17.56 11.07 -11.29
C LEU A 310 -18.82 10.35 -11.81
N SER A 311 -18.76 9.03 -11.93
CA SER A 311 -19.87 8.17 -12.33
C SER A 311 -20.66 7.66 -11.13
N ASN A 312 -19.96 7.23 -10.07
CA ASN A 312 -20.57 6.71 -8.85
C ASN A 312 -19.83 7.18 -7.60
N HIS A 313 -20.57 7.32 -6.50
CA HIS A 313 -20.00 7.61 -5.18
C HIS A 313 -20.79 6.86 -4.11
N PHE A 314 -20.07 6.07 -3.32
CA PHE A 314 -20.59 5.28 -2.23
C PHE A 314 -19.90 5.69 -0.93
N ARG A 315 -20.63 5.69 0.18
CA ARG A 315 -20.08 5.92 1.52
C ARG A 315 -20.23 4.66 2.35
N PHE A 316 -19.24 4.40 3.19
CA PHE A 316 -19.17 3.25 4.07
C PHE A 316 -19.05 3.69 5.54
N PRO A 317 -19.20 2.77 6.51
CA PRO A 317 -19.17 3.11 7.93
C PRO A 317 -17.79 3.56 8.46
N TRP A 318 -16.72 3.34 7.69
CA TRP A 318 -15.34 3.56 8.09
C TRP A 318 -14.50 4.12 6.93
N PRO A 319 -13.29 4.65 7.20
CA PRO A 319 -12.30 4.94 6.17
C PRO A 319 -12.02 3.73 5.26
N VAL A 320 -11.93 3.96 3.95
CA VAL A 320 -11.69 2.88 2.98
C VAL A 320 -10.22 2.88 2.57
N ASN A 321 -9.50 1.82 2.94
CA ASN A 321 -8.06 1.70 2.67
C ASN A 321 -7.78 1.14 1.28
N HIS A 322 -8.61 0.21 0.80
CA HIS A 322 -8.44 -0.38 -0.51
C HIS A 322 -9.76 -0.89 -1.10
N THR A 323 -9.87 -0.83 -2.43
CA THR A 323 -10.92 -1.52 -3.17
C THR A 323 -10.33 -2.38 -4.26
N SER A 324 -11.01 -3.47 -4.62
CA SER A 324 -10.69 -4.23 -5.83
C SER A 324 -11.93 -4.70 -6.57
N LEU A 325 -11.97 -4.46 -7.88
CA LEU A 325 -13.12 -4.81 -8.73
C LEU A 325 -13.01 -6.23 -9.29
N SER A 326 -14.10 -6.98 -9.27
CA SER A 326 -14.16 -8.31 -9.87
C SER A 326 -13.94 -8.23 -11.40
N PRO A 327 -13.35 -9.26 -12.04
CA PRO A 327 -13.07 -9.23 -13.48
C PRO A 327 -14.30 -9.01 -14.38
N ASN A 328 -15.49 -9.41 -13.92
CA ASN A 328 -16.77 -9.19 -14.61
C ASN A 328 -17.41 -7.81 -14.30
N GLY A 329 -16.77 -7.00 -13.46
CA GLY A 329 -17.20 -5.66 -13.06
C GLY A 329 -18.54 -5.63 -12.31
N LYS A 330 -18.91 -6.71 -11.61
CA LYS A 330 -20.17 -6.81 -10.85
C LYS A 330 -19.99 -6.57 -9.36
N LEU A 331 -18.86 -6.97 -8.81
CA LEU A 331 -18.62 -6.97 -7.38
C LEU A 331 -17.39 -6.14 -7.09
N LEU A 332 -17.44 -5.41 -5.98
CA LEU A 332 -16.32 -4.63 -5.47
C LEU A 332 -16.03 -5.13 -4.06
N VAL A 333 -14.77 -5.47 -3.79
CA VAL A 333 -14.29 -5.75 -2.42
C VAL A 333 -13.94 -4.42 -1.79
N ILE A 334 -14.47 -4.16 -0.60
CA ILE A 334 -14.18 -2.98 0.20
C ILE A 334 -13.50 -3.42 1.48
N VAL A 335 -12.34 -2.84 1.75
CA VAL A 335 -11.58 -3.05 2.99
C VAL A 335 -11.08 -1.72 3.54
N GLY A 336 -10.98 -1.61 4.86
CA GLY A 336 -10.75 -0.34 5.53
C GLY A 336 -10.41 -0.48 7.00
N ASP A 337 -10.71 0.59 7.74
CA ASP A 337 -10.46 0.70 9.19
C ASP A 337 -11.51 -0.08 10.01
N ASN A 338 -11.60 -1.37 9.71
CA ASN A 338 -12.45 -2.33 10.39
C ASN A 338 -11.94 -3.76 10.16
N PRO A 339 -12.11 -4.65 11.16
CA PRO A 339 -11.81 -6.07 10.99
C PRO A 339 -12.60 -6.73 9.87
N ASP A 340 -13.87 -6.31 9.70
CA ASP A 340 -14.73 -6.85 8.67
C ASP A 340 -14.57 -6.05 7.38
N GLY A 341 -14.32 -6.78 6.29
CA GLY A 341 -14.48 -6.25 4.94
C GLY A 341 -15.91 -6.44 4.44
N MET A 342 -16.17 -6.04 3.20
CA MET A 342 -17.43 -6.37 2.53
C MET A 342 -17.26 -6.55 1.03
N VAL A 343 -18.14 -7.37 0.45
CA VAL A 343 -18.38 -7.43 -0.99
C VAL A 343 -19.67 -6.69 -1.28
N VAL A 344 -19.62 -5.74 -2.20
CA VAL A 344 -20.76 -4.91 -2.60
C VAL A 344 -21.03 -5.04 -4.09
N ASP A 345 -22.26 -4.75 -4.51
CA ASP A 345 -22.58 -4.56 -5.92
C ASP A 345 -21.91 -3.27 -6.42
N SER A 346 -21.13 -3.36 -7.49
CA SER A 346 -20.28 -2.26 -7.97
C SER A 346 -21.06 -1.07 -8.55
N GLN A 347 -22.34 -1.24 -8.88
CA GLN A 347 -23.17 -0.20 -9.48
C GLN A 347 -24.02 0.52 -8.43
N THR A 348 -24.42 -0.17 -7.38
CA THR A 348 -25.33 0.36 -6.36
C THR A 348 -24.65 0.63 -5.02
N GLY A 349 -23.45 0.10 -4.80
CA GLY A 349 -22.74 0.16 -3.52
C GLY A 349 -23.41 -0.63 -2.41
N LYS A 350 -24.49 -1.39 -2.71
CA LYS A 350 -25.20 -2.18 -1.71
C LYS A 350 -24.38 -3.39 -1.30
N THR A 351 -24.26 -3.60 0.00
CA THR A 351 -23.63 -4.79 0.57
C THR A 351 -24.32 -6.05 0.10
N VAL A 352 -23.53 -6.94 -0.50
CA VAL A 352 -23.95 -8.29 -0.85
C VAL A 352 -23.68 -9.22 0.32
N MET A 353 -22.46 -9.18 0.88
CA MET A 353 -22.03 -9.99 2.02
C MET A 353 -20.88 -9.32 2.79
N PRO A 354 -20.83 -9.44 4.12
CA PRO A 354 -19.64 -9.10 4.91
C PRO A 354 -18.52 -10.15 4.73
N LEU A 355 -17.30 -9.76 5.06
CA LEU A 355 -16.10 -10.60 5.10
C LEU A 355 -15.58 -10.62 6.53
N CYS A 356 -15.99 -11.62 7.31
CA CYS A 356 -15.64 -11.75 8.72
C CYS A 356 -14.54 -12.79 8.90
N GLY A 357 -13.47 -12.42 9.61
CA GLY A 357 -12.39 -13.36 9.96
C GLY A 357 -11.04 -12.72 10.21
N HIS A 358 -10.78 -11.52 9.69
CA HIS A 358 -9.60 -10.75 10.07
C HIS A 358 -9.77 -10.19 11.49
N LEU A 359 -8.65 -9.95 12.17
CA LEU A 359 -8.64 -9.45 13.56
C LEU A 359 -8.20 -7.99 13.67
N ASP A 360 -7.91 -7.33 12.55
CA ASP A 360 -7.43 -5.95 12.48
C ASP A 360 -7.79 -5.33 11.13
N PHE A 361 -7.27 -4.15 10.81
CA PHE A 361 -7.63 -3.38 9.62
C PHE A 361 -6.96 -3.91 8.36
N SER A 362 -7.71 -3.90 7.26
CA SER A 362 -7.28 -4.43 5.97
C SER A 362 -6.80 -3.30 5.05
N PHE A 363 -5.65 -3.49 4.39
CA PHE A 363 -4.99 -2.47 3.55
C PHE A 363 -4.78 -2.89 2.09
N ALA A 364 -5.04 -4.15 1.76
CA ALA A 364 -4.89 -4.66 0.41
C ALA A 364 -6.01 -5.61 0.06
N SER A 365 -6.43 -5.60 -1.20
CA SER A 365 -7.27 -6.63 -1.78
C SER A 365 -6.92 -6.85 -3.25
N SER A 366 -7.14 -8.07 -3.76
CA SER A 366 -6.92 -8.40 -5.17
C SER A 366 -7.81 -9.53 -5.61
N TRP A 367 -8.50 -9.36 -6.73
CA TRP A 367 -9.28 -10.43 -7.36
C TRP A 367 -8.39 -11.37 -8.15
N HIS A 368 -8.64 -12.67 -8.03
CA HIS A 368 -8.11 -13.64 -8.95
C HIS A 368 -8.85 -13.50 -10.31
N PRO A 369 -8.16 -13.67 -11.46
CA PRO A 369 -8.76 -13.45 -12.79
C PRO A 369 -9.90 -14.42 -13.14
N ASP A 370 -10.12 -15.51 -12.40
CA ASP A 370 -11.30 -16.37 -12.57
C ASP A 370 -12.62 -15.71 -12.15
N GLY A 371 -12.54 -14.61 -11.37
CA GLY A 371 -13.70 -13.90 -10.83
C GLY A 371 -14.51 -14.67 -9.79
N VAL A 372 -13.94 -15.75 -9.24
CA VAL A 372 -14.53 -16.57 -8.17
C VAL A 372 -13.79 -16.34 -6.86
N THR A 373 -12.47 -16.22 -6.91
CA THR A 373 -11.61 -16.07 -5.74
C THR A 373 -11.03 -14.66 -5.64
N PHE A 374 -10.78 -14.20 -4.43
CA PHE A 374 -10.03 -12.97 -4.17
C PHE A 374 -9.28 -13.06 -2.85
N ALA A 375 -8.33 -12.16 -2.64
CA ALA A 375 -7.49 -12.09 -1.45
C ALA A 375 -7.67 -10.75 -0.73
N THR A 376 -7.56 -10.76 0.59
CA THR A 376 -7.48 -9.57 1.47
C THR A 376 -6.22 -9.65 2.33
N GLY A 377 -5.57 -8.51 2.56
CA GLY A 377 -4.31 -8.40 3.31
C GLY A 377 -4.46 -7.42 4.47
N ASN A 378 -3.95 -7.80 5.64
CA ASN A 378 -4.36 -7.22 6.90
C ASN A 378 -3.22 -6.90 7.87
N GLN A 379 -3.50 -5.98 8.79
CA GLN A 379 -2.62 -5.57 9.88
C GLN A 379 -2.36 -6.71 10.88
N ASP A 380 -3.24 -7.70 10.97
CA ASP A 380 -3.13 -8.95 11.75
C ASP A 380 -2.06 -9.94 11.21
N LYS A 381 -1.22 -9.51 10.27
CA LYS A 381 -0.15 -10.29 9.62
C LYS A 381 -0.62 -11.44 8.73
N THR A 382 -1.91 -11.48 8.38
CA THR A 382 -2.45 -12.51 7.49
C THR A 382 -2.96 -11.96 6.18
N CYS A 383 -2.95 -12.85 5.18
CA CYS A 383 -3.73 -12.72 3.97
C CYS A 383 -4.80 -13.80 3.96
N GLN A 384 -6.06 -13.41 3.78
CA GLN A 384 -7.16 -14.36 3.65
C GLN A 384 -7.61 -14.49 2.20
N ILE A 385 -7.82 -15.72 1.77
CA ILE A 385 -8.34 -16.06 0.45
C ILE A 385 -9.81 -16.41 0.58
N TRP A 386 -10.65 -15.82 -0.26
CA TRP A 386 -12.10 -15.93 -0.21
C TRP A 386 -12.64 -16.56 -1.48
N ASP A 387 -13.71 -17.33 -1.36
CA ASP A 387 -14.51 -17.79 -2.49
C ASP A 387 -15.86 -17.07 -2.46
N VAL A 388 -16.16 -16.30 -3.50
CA VAL A 388 -17.39 -15.50 -3.58
C VAL A 388 -18.67 -16.34 -3.52
N ARG A 389 -18.58 -17.64 -3.79
CA ARG A 389 -19.71 -18.59 -3.69
C ARG A 389 -20.00 -18.98 -2.25
N ASN A 390 -19.05 -18.78 -1.32
CA ASN A 390 -19.20 -19.06 0.10
C ASN A 390 -18.32 -18.13 0.95
N LEU A 391 -18.84 -16.96 1.29
CA LEU A 391 -18.14 -15.93 2.07
C LEU A 391 -18.27 -16.10 3.60
N SER A 392 -18.88 -17.19 4.06
CA SER A 392 -19.00 -17.46 5.51
C SER A 392 -17.67 -17.81 6.19
N ARG A 393 -16.63 -18.12 5.38
CA ARG A 393 -15.27 -18.41 5.81
C ARG A 393 -14.29 -18.19 4.67
N SER A 394 -13.03 -17.93 5.00
CA SER A 394 -11.94 -17.99 4.02
C SER A 394 -11.61 -19.43 3.64
N VAL A 395 -11.11 -19.63 2.41
CA VAL A 395 -10.65 -20.94 1.90
C VAL A 395 -9.20 -21.23 2.27
N ALA A 396 -8.42 -20.19 2.55
CA ALA A 396 -7.06 -20.29 3.07
C ALA A 396 -6.70 -19.01 3.84
N VAL A 397 -5.85 -19.15 4.85
CA VAL A 397 -5.22 -18.06 5.59
C VAL A 397 -3.72 -18.22 5.46
N LEU A 398 -3.05 -17.25 4.86
CA LEU A 398 -1.61 -17.22 4.64
C LEU A 398 -0.98 -16.25 5.63
N LYS A 399 0.16 -16.63 6.23
CA LYS A 399 0.81 -15.83 7.27
C LYS A 399 2.06 -15.15 6.73
N GLY A 400 2.24 -13.87 7.06
CA GLY A 400 3.52 -13.19 6.90
C GLY A 400 4.55 -13.67 7.94
N ASN A 401 5.81 -13.33 7.70
CA ASN A 401 6.91 -13.65 8.59
C ASN A 401 6.91 -12.78 9.84
N PHE A 402 6.64 -11.47 9.73
CA PHE A 402 6.69 -10.58 10.90
C PHE A 402 5.64 -9.45 10.92
N GLY A 403 5.15 -9.00 9.76
CA GLY A 403 4.38 -7.76 9.68
C GLY A 403 3.06 -7.87 8.91
N ALA A 404 2.35 -6.75 8.89
CA ALA A 404 1.11 -6.55 8.15
C ALA A 404 1.23 -6.83 6.65
N ILE A 405 0.15 -7.31 6.03
CA ILE A 405 0.13 -7.52 4.58
C ILE A 405 -0.38 -6.25 3.89
N ARG A 406 0.50 -5.60 3.12
CA ARG A 406 0.25 -4.24 2.60
C ARG A 406 0.08 -4.16 1.09
N SER A 407 0.40 -5.23 0.36
CA SER A 407 0.12 -5.30 -1.08
C SER A 407 -0.17 -6.73 -1.52
N LEU A 408 -1.17 -6.87 -2.38
CA LEU A 408 -1.60 -8.13 -2.96
C LEU A 408 -1.79 -7.98 -4.46
N ARG A 409 -1.26 -8.93 -5.22
CA ARG A 409 -1.42 -8.99 -6.69
C ARG A 409 -1.52 -10.44 -7.14
N TYR A 410 -2.60 -10.81 -7.81
CA TYR A 410 -2.61 -12.01 -8.65
C TYR A 410 -1.89 -11.75 -9.97
N THR A 411 -1.22 -12.76 -10.50
CA THR A 411 -0.79 -12.74 -11.91
C THR A 411 -2.00 -12.76 -12.83
N SER A 412 -1.90 -12.14 -14.01
CA SER A 412 -3.01 -12.05 -14.98
C SER A 412 -3.46 -13.42 -15.52
N ASP A 413 -2.60 -14.44 -15.43
CA ASP A 413 -2.94 -15.83 -15.75
C ASP A 413 -3.48 -16.64 -14.55
N GLY A 414 -3.58 -16.02 -13.37
CA GLY A 414 -4.11 -16.63 -12.15
C GLY A 414 -3.21 -17.71 -11.53
N CYS A 415 -2.00 -17.92 -12.04
CA CYS A 415 -1.14 -18.98 -11.51
C CYS A 415 -0.52 -18.64 -10.16
N TYR A 416 -0.28 -17.35 -9.88
CA TYR A 416 0.41 -16.94 -8.66
C TYR A 416 -0.27 -15.77 -7.95
N LEU A 417 -0.18 -15.76 -6.62
CA LEU A 417 -0.49 -14.61 -5.77
C LEU A 417 0.80 -14.10 -5.15
N ALA A 418 1.12 -12.82 -5.35
CA ALA A 418 2.16 -12.14 -4.59
C ALA A 418 1.54 -11.40 -3.39
N MET A 419 2.22 -11.53 -2.25
CA MET A 419 1.87 -10.94 -0.97
C MET A 419 3.10 -10.21 -0.41
N ALA A 420 3.01 -8.89 -0.25
CA ALA A 420 4.08 -8.10 0.33
C ALA A 420 3.77 -7.70 1.78
N GLU A 421 4.76 -7.93 2.64
CA GLU A 421 4.82 -7.40 4.00
C GLU A 421 5.16 -5.89 3.97
N PRO A 422 5.26 -5.17 5.12
CA PRO A 422 5.58 -3.75 5.07
C PRO A 422 7.04 -3.52 4.65
N ALA A 423 7.90 -4.48 4.97
CA ALA A 423 9.31 -4.49 4.64
C ALA A 423 9.79 -5.93 4.39
N ASP A 424 10.96 -6.04 3.78
CA ASP A 424 11.85 -7.22 3.71
C ASP A 424 11.37 -8.45 2.95
N PHE A 425 10.08 -8.81 3.05
CA PHE A 425 9.54 -10.05 2.52
C PHE A 425 8.45 -9.82 1.48
N VAL A 426 8.61 -10.51 0.34
CA VAL A 426 7.55 -10.75 -0.62
C VAL A 426 7.39 -12.24 -0.80
N HIS A 427 6.16 -12.73 -0.64
CA HIS A 427 5.81 -14.13 -0.80
C HIS A 427 5.07 -14.33 -2.11
N VAL A 428 5.40 -15.39 -2.87
CA VAL A 428 4.71 -15.77 -4.09
C VAL A 428 4.17 -17.19 -3.93
N TYR A 429 2.86 -17.33 -3.95
CA TYR A 429 2.16 -18.60 -3.73
C TYR A 429 1.64 -19.19 -5.04
N ASP A 430 1.79 -20.51 -5.23
CA ASP A 430 1.12 -21.23 -6.32
C ASP A 430 -0.37 -21.43 -6.01
N VAL A 431 -1.21 -20.84 -6.85
CA VAL A 431 -2.66 -20.92 -6.72
C VAL A 431 -3.15 -22.34 -7.01
N LYS A 432 -2.50 -23.06 -7.93
CA LYS A 432 -2.94 -24.41 -8.34
C LYS A 432 -2.70 -25.46 -7.26
N SER A 433 -1.66 -25.30 -6.45
CA SER A 433 -1.45 -26.11 -5.26
C SER A 433 -2.34 -25.67 -4.08
N GLY A 434 -3.36 -24.85 -4.31
CA GLY A 434 -4.20 -24.30 -3.25
C GLY A 434 -3.40 -23.48 -2.23
N TYR A 435 -2.40 -22.72 -2.70
CA TYR A 435 -1.51 -21.89 -1.88
C TYR A 435 -0.56 -22.67 -0.95
N GLU A 436 -0.38 -23.97 -1.17
CA GLU A 436 0.53 -24.81 -0.36
C GLU A 436 2.01 -24.57 -0.62
N LYS A 437 2.39 -24.07 -1.80
CA LYS A 437 3.78 -23.92 -2.19
C LYS A 437 4.16 -22.46 -2.33
N GLU A 438 5.25 -22.10 -1.68
CA GLU A 438 5.66 -20.71 -1.48
C GLU A 438 7.09 -20.49 -1.98
N GLN A 439 7.27 -19.40 -2.71
CA GLN A 439 8.54 -18.73 -2.87
C GLN A 439 8.59 -17.52 -1.93
N GLU A 440 9.57 -17.51 -1.03
CA GLU A 440 9.89 -16.34 -0.23
C GLU A 440 11.01 -15.54 -0.92
N ILE A 441 10.80 -14.24 -1.08
CA ILE A 441 11.79 -13.29 -1.56
C ILE A 441 12.25 -12.46 -0.36
N ASP A 442 13.49 -12.70 0.07
CA ASP A 442 14.09 -12.17 1.30
C ASP A 442 15.15 -11.09 0.99
N PHE A 443 14.84 -9.84 1.37
CA PHE A 443 15.69 -8.64 1.24
C PHE A 443 15.49 -7.71 2.44
N PHE A 444 16.14 -6.55 2.48
CA PHE A 444 16.04 -5.59 3.58
C PHE A 444 15.54 -4.22 3.10
N GLY A 445 14.60 -3.64 3.84
CA GLY A 445 14.05 -2.31 3.59
C GLY A 445 12.53 -2.33 3.38
N GLU A 446 11.92 -1.16 3.56
CA GLU A 446 10.48 -0.97 3.37
C GLU A 446 10.08 -1.21 1.91
N ILE A 447 8.92 -1.81 1.69
CA ILE A 447 8.43 -2.13 0.35
C ILE A 447 7.46 -1.04 -0.06
N SER A 448 7.74 -0.27 -1.11
CA SER A 448 6.83 0.80 -1.59
C SER A 448 5.69 0.28 -2.46
N GLY A 449 5.85 -0.92 -3.01
CA GLY A 449 4.84 -1.62 -3.77
C GLY A 449 5.42 -2.77 -4.58
N ILE A 450 4.52 -3.63 -5.05
CA ILE A 450 4.84 -4.75 -5.94
C ILE A 450 3.96 -4.71 -7.18
N SER A 451 4.51 -5.16 -8.31
CA SER A 451 3.76 -5.24 -9.56
C SER A 451 4.25 -6.36 -10.45
N PHE A 452 3.34 -7.26 -10.83
CA PHE A 452 3.58 -8.16 -11.95
C PHE A 452 3.42 -7.38 -13.26
N SER A 453 4.25 -7.68 -14.25
CA SER A 453 3.98 -7.25 -15.61
C SER A 453 2.69 -7.91 -16.13
N PRO A 454 1.91 -7.24 -17.00
CA PRO A 454 0.65 -7.80 -17.51
C PRO A 454 0.82 -9.11 -18.29
N ASP A 455 1.99 -9.35 -18.86
CA ASP A 455 2.36 -10.61 -19.54
C ASP A 455 2.85 -11.70 -18.58
N THR A 456 2.86 -11.44 -17.27
CA THR A 456 3.32 -12.28 -16.16
C THR A 456 4.83 -12.56 -16.11
N GLU A 457 5.61 -12.03 -17.04
CA GLU A 457 7.02 -12.41 -17.19
C GLU A 457 7.96 -11.74 -16.19
N SER A 458 7.54 -10.64 -15.56
CA SER A 458 8.33 -9.93 -14.56
C SER A 458 7.53 -9.65 -13.29
N LEU A 459 8.22 -9.62 -12.16
CA LEU A 459 7.77 -9.08 -10.88
C LEU A 459 8.74 -7.96 -10.48
N PHE A 460 8.20 -6.79 -10.21
CA PHE A 460 8.94 -5.63 -9.72
C PHE A 460 8.60 -5.37 -8.26
N ILE A 461 9.63 -5.05 -7.46
CA ILE A 461 9.51 -4.71 -6.04
C ILE A 461 10.27 -3.41 -5.80
N GLY A 462 9.56 -2.37 -5.38
CA GLY A 462 10.18 -1.10 -5.00
C GLY A 462 10.63 -1.16 -3.54
N VAL A 463 11.92 -0.88 -3.30
CA VAL A 463 12.52 -0.86 -1.97
C VAL A 463 12.82 0.59 -1.58
N TRP A 464 12.23 1.04 -0.48
CA TRP A 464 12.55 2.30 0.16
C TRP A 464 13.48 2.04 1.34
N ASP A 465 14.71 2.53 1.20
CA ASP A 465 15.73 2.49 2.23
C ASP A 465 16.73 3.61 1.92
N ARG A 466 17.28 4.24 2.97
CA ARG A 466 18.22 5.38 2.84
C ARG A 466 19.44 5.00 2.00
N THR A 467 19.98 3.82 2.26
CA THR A 467 21.22 3.33 1.67
C THR A 467 20.93 2.41 0.49
N TYR A 468 20.12 1.37 0.71
CA TYR A 468 19.83 0.26 -0.20
C TYR A 468 18.52 0.40 -0.98
N GLY A 469 17.87 1.58 -0.92
CA GLY A 469 16.70 1.88 -1.71
C GLY A 469 16.95 1.66 -3.19
N SER A 470 16.02 0.99 -3.85
CA SER A 470 16.21 0.45 -5.19
C SER A 470 14.94 -0.15 -5.82
N LEU A 471 15.05 -0.65 -7.04
CA LEU A 471 14.01 -1.42 -7.71
C LEU A 471 14.55 -2.82 -8.05
N LEU A 472 13.96 -3.84 -7.43
CA LEU A 472 14.25 -5.23 -7.71
C LEU A 472 13.38 -5.72 -8.88
N GLU A 473 14.01 -6.41 -9.82
CA GLU A 473 13.37 -7.05 -10.96
C GLU A 473 13.60 -8.56 -10.87
N TYR A 474 12.52 -9.32 -10.90
CA TYR A 474 12.52 -10.77 -10.99
C TYR A 474 11.82 -11.20 -12.27
N GLY A 475 12.30 -12.24 -12.94
CA GLY A 475 11.72 -12.78 -14.17
C GLY A 475 11.13 -14.16 -13.92
N ARG A 476 9.97 -14.45 -14.50
CA ARG A 476 9.26 -15.71 -14.33
C ARG A 476 10.16 -16.89 -14.69
N HIS A 477 10.25 -17.86 -13.79
CA HIS A 477 10.89 -19.13 -14.02
C HIS A 477 9.94 -20.01 -14.84
N ARG A 478 10.31 -20.29 -16.09
CA ARG A 478 9.58 -21.23 -16.95
C ARG A 478 10.39 -22.52 -17.03
N ASN A 479 9.80 -23.61 -16.56
CA ASN A 479 10.41 -24.92 -16.68
C ASN A 479 10.09 -25.48 -18.09
N TYR A 480 11.05 -25.42 -19.01
CA TYR A 480 10.87 -25.86 -20.40
C TYR A 480 11.16 -27.36 -20.57
N THR A 481 10.76 -28.22 -19.63
CA THR A 481 11.04 -29.67 -19.69
C THR A 481 10.49 -30.36 -20.95
N TYR A 482 9.53 -29.74 -21.66
CA TYR A 482 9.05 -30.23 -22.95
C TYR A 482 10.05 -30.02 -24.12
N LEU A 483 11.05 -29.16 -23.97
CA LEU A 483 12.15 -29.04 -24.94
C LEU A 483 13.18 -30.16 -24.73
N ASP A 484 13.28 -30.70 -23.51
CA ASP A 484 14.15 -31.83 -23.18
C ASP A 484 13.58 -33.18 -23.65
N SER A 485 12.28 -33.24 -23.97
CA SER A 485 11.65 -34.44 -24.56
C SER A 485 11.80 -34.56 -26.08
N LEU A 486 12.60 -33.70 -26.71
CA LEU A 486 12.97 -33.74 -28.13
C LEU A 486 14.44 -34.15 -28.39
N ILE A 487 15.17 -34.62 -27.37
CA ILE A 487 16.57 -35.10 -27.50
C ILE A 487 16.62 -36.63 -27.42
#